data_AF-A0A2C9CLG7-F1
#
_entry.id   AF-A0A2C9CLG7-F1
#
_cell.length_a   1.000
_cell.length_b   1.000
_cell.length_c   1.000
_cell.angle_alpha   90.00
_cell.angle_beta   90.00
_cell.angle_gamma   90.00
#
_symmetry.space_group_name_H-M   'P 1'
#
loop_
_entity.id
_entity.type
_entity.pdbx_description
1 polymer ?
#
loop_
_entity_poly.entity_id
_entity_poly.type
_entity_poly.pdbx_seq_one_letter_code
_entity_poly.pdbx_strand_id
1 'polypeptide(L)'
;MRKPYYLFLIVALSSLAFLSGCKESGIHYSHAKHIERGLSDCNICHNYKEDLEPKWPKMAKCLSCHMKKFDTTNPASCLYCHTKPGMKIKVKHNVPKKYKDLKFSHKTHLENNVDCKACHEGIEKSDAITVDLLPDMFKNCIPCHKERGEENIACDVCHKHIKKNRMPLYHEERWVKHEDARWIQKHGNEFYYNKDYCNRCHVDLNWCVDCHRDQKPKNHNNAWRRKTHGFAASWERKKCSVCHLEDFCERCHSNTKPLNHTASWGGANTRNRHCTNCHFPISMVSCTVCHSYPEHPSAIDSPHPPFTGNCNECHPRNRAGEAPHPSAFGIACTTCHR
;
A
#
# COMPACT_ATOMS: atom_id res chain seq x y z
N MET A 1 8.29 -65.65 39.28
CA MET A 1 9.12 -64.71 40.06
C MET A 1 8.99 -63.30 39.49
N ARG A 2 8.21 -62.42 40.16
CA ARG A 2 8.34 -60.95 40.21
C ARG A 2 7.16 -60.41 41.03
N LYS A 3 7.49 -59.84 42.19
CA LYS A 3 6.57 -59.26 43.18
C LYS A 3 6.19 -57.81 42.80
N PRO A 4 5.08 -57.28 43.35
CA PRO A 4 4.35 -56.14 42.79
C PRO A 4 4.85 -54.76 43.26
N TYR A 5 4.61 -53.81 42.36
CA TYR A 5 4.38 -52.36 42.48
C TYR A 5 4.55 -51.69 43.85
N TYR A 6 5.61 -50.88 43.97
CA TYR A 6 5.74 -49.81 44.95
C TYR A 6 5.24 -48.48 44.37
N LEU A 7 4.19 -47.97 45.02
CA LEU A 7 3.99 -46.58 45.46
C LEU A 7 5.16 -45.61 45.19
N PHE A 8 4.91 -44.49 44.49
CA PHE A 8 5.15 -43.10 44.93
C PHE A 8 4.90 -42.15 43.76
N LEU A 9 3.68 -41.63 43.71
CA LEU A 9 3.31 -40.44 42.97
C LEU A 9 3.63 -39.24 43.87
N ILE A 10 3.92 -38.09 43.23
CA ILE A 10 3.95 -36.71 43.77
C ILE A 10 5.37 -36.08 43.91
N VAL A 11 5.47 -34.90 43.27
CA VAL A 11 6.42 -33.77 43.40
C VAL A 11 7.71 -33.81 42.58
N ALA A 12 7.70 -33.08 41.45
CA ALA A 12 8.61 -31.93 41.21
C ALA A 12 8.37 -31.30 39.82
N LEU A 13 7.18 -30.73 39.61
CA LEU A 13 6.91 -29.79 38.51
C LEU A 13 6.72 -28.40 39.12
N SER A 14 7.80 -27.84 39.65
CA SER A 14 7.83 -26.52 40.27
C SER A 14 9.18 -25.86 40.00
N SER A 15 9.27 -25.15 38.87
CA SER A 15 10.20 -24.02 38.65
C SER A 15 10.03 -23.44 37.24
N LEU A 16 8.77 -23.14 36.86
CA LEU A 16 8.46 -22.14 35.82
C LEU A 16 7.69 -21.01 36.50
N ALA A 17 8.37 -20.36 37.44
CA ALA A 17 7.87 -19.21 38.16
C ALA A 17 8.72 -17.99 37.77
N PHE A 18 8.04 -17.01 37.17
CA PHE A 18 8.43 -15.59 37.09
C PHE A 18 9.64 -15.20 36.23
N LEU A 19 9.45 -15.22 34.90
CA LEU A 19 9.99 -14.17 34.03
C LEU A 19 8.85 -13.31 33.43
N SER A 20 7.81 -13.01 34.22
CA SER A 20 7.01 -11.82 33.95
C SER A 20 7.85 -10.61 34.37
N GLY A 21 8.77 -10.20 33.50
CA GLY A 21 9.49 -8.94 33.64
C GLY A 21 8.49 -7.86 34.05
N CYS A 22 8.80 -7.10 35.11
CA CYS A 22 7.92 -6.11 35.72
C CYS A 22 7.20 -5.31 34.63
N LYS A 23 5.92 -5.61 34.38
CA LYS A 23 5.20 -4.99 33.27
C LYS A 23 4.99 -3.52 33.61
N GLU A 24 5.56 -2.63 32.81
CA GLU A 24 5.39 -1.17 32.92
C GLU A 24 3.90 -0.79 32.89
N SER A 25 3.56 0.30 33.59
CA SER A 25 2.19 0.78 33.75
C SER A 25 1.98 2.03 32.90
N GLY A 26 0.84 2.12 32.22
CA GLY A 26 0.45 3.28 31.42
C GLY A 26 -0.37 4.27 32.24
N ILE A 27 -0.78 5.37 31.60
CA ILE A 27 -1.72 6.34 32.18
C ILE A 27 -3.00 6.36 31.32
N HIS A 28 -4.15 6.39 31.97
CA HIS A 28 -5.44 6.75 31.38
C HIS A 28 -5.50 8.26 31.23
N TYR A 29 -5.23 8.76 30.03
CA TYR A 29 -5.26 10.20 29.74
C TYR A 29 -5.84 10.46 28.35
N SER A 30 -6.79 11.40 28.30
CA SER A 30 -7.42 11.90 27.08
C SER A 30 -7.28 13.42 27.03
N HIS A 31 -6.67 13.96 25.99
CA HIS A 31 -6.65 15.41 25.76
C HIS A 31 -8.07 15.91 25.49
N ALA A 32 -8.85 15.21 24.66
CA ALA A 32 -10.22 15.58 24.32
C ALA A 32 -11.09 15.84 25.56
N LYS A 33 -11.03 14.94 26.55
CA LYS A 33 -11.80 15.05 27.80
C LYS A 33 -11.33 16.17 28.73
N HIS A 34 -10.10 16.66 28.59
CA HIS A 34 -9.60 17.81 29.33
C HIS A 34 -9.95 19.12 28.61
N ILE A 35 -9.84 19.14 27.27
CA ILE A 35 -10.25 20.27 26.43
C ILE A 35 -11.76 20.53 26.57
N GLU A 36 -12.60 19.49 26.54
CA GLU A 36 -14.05 19.57 26.77
C GLU A 36 -14.41 20.19 28.13
N ARG A 37 -13.51 20.09 29.12
CA ARG A 37 -13.67 20.68 30.46
C ARG A 37 -13.12 22.10 30.58
N GLY A 38 -12.74 22.73 29.47
CA GLY A 38 -12.24 24.11 29.42
C GLY A 38 -10.74 24.25 29.61
N LEU A 39 -9.97 23.16 29.60
CA LEU A 39 -8.50 23.21 29.72
C LEU A 39 -7.84 23.35 28.35
N SER A 40 -8.17 24.41 27.61
CA SER A 40 -7.69 24.66 26.24
C SER A 40 -6.25 25.16 26.15
N ASP A 41 -5.73 25.79 27.21
CA ASP A 41 -4.34 26.22 27.27
C ASP A 41 -3.43 25.03 27.60
N CYS A 42 -2.63 24.61 26.62
CA CYS A 42 -1.67 23.51 26.75
C CYS A 42 -0.65 23.75 27.89
N ASN A 43 -0.35 25.02 28.18
CA ASN A 43 0.64 25.42 29.17
C ASN A 43 0.13 25.20 30.59
N ILE A 44 -1.19 25.03 30.76
CA ILE A 44 -1.77 24.59 32.02
C ILE A 44 -1.12 23.28 32.42
N CYS A 45 -0.88 22.34 31.51
CA CYS A 45 -0.29 21.03 31.84
C CYS A 45 1.21 20.95 31.51
N HIS A 46 1.62 21.48 30.36
CA HIS A 46 2.99 21.45 29.87
C HIS A 46 3.77 22.67 30.37
N ASN A 47 4.45 22.53 31.50
CA ASN A 47 5.24 23.61 32.08
C ASN A 47 6.61 23.72 31.36
N TYR A 48 6.83 24.86 30.71
CA TYR A 48 8.13 25.25 30.16
C TYR A 48 9.03 25.75 31.29
N LYS A 49 10.21 25.16 31.42
CA LYS A 49 11.27 25.85 32.18
C LYS A 49 11.90 26.93 31.28
N GLU A 50 12.96 27.58 31.76
CA GLU A 50 13.77 28.52 30.96
C GLU A 50 14.29 27.91 29.64
N ASP A 51 14.32 26.58 29.53
CA ASP A 51 14.69 25.86 28.31
C ASP A 51 13.58 25.81 27.25
N LEU A 52 12.37 26.27 27.55
CA LEU A 52 11.19 26.17 26.67
C LEU A 52 10.92 24.75 26.13
N GLU A 53 11.37 23.72 26.85
CA GLU A 53 11.14 22.33 26.46
C GLU A 53 9.88 21.79 27.18
N PRO A 54 8.81 21.45 26.43
CA PRO A 54 7.59 20.89 27.00
C PRO A 54 7.89 19.53 27.61
N LYS A 55 7.85 19.47 28.95
CA LYS A 55 8.06 18.23 29.70
C LYS A 55 6.74 17.51 29.93
N TRP A 56 6.84 16.20 30.13
CA TRP A 56 5.71 15.40 30.58
C TRP A 56 5.21 15.91 31.93
N PRO A 57 3.89 16.15 32.08
CA PRO A 57 3.33 16.55 33.36
C PRO A 57 3.64 15.51 34.43
N LYS A 58 4.12 15.96 35.59
CA LYS A 58 4.37 15.08 36.74
C LYS A 58 3.06 14.79 37.47
N MET A 59 3.02 13.72 38.25
CA MET A 59 1.86 13.32 39.06
C MET A 59 1.28 14.47 39.89
N ALA A 60 2.13 15.30 40.51
CA ALA A 60 1.69 16.48 41.27
C ALA A 60 0.79 17.43 40.47
N LYS A 61 1.03 17.54 39.16
CA LYS A 61 0.23 18.40 38.27
C LYS A 61 -1.14 17.82 37.96
N CYS A 62 -1.26 16.51 37.85
CA CYS A 62 -2.57 15.85 37.75
C CYS A 62 -3.34 16.03 39.06
N LEU A 63 -2.64 15.87 40.20
CA LEU A 63 -3.24 15.95 41.52
C LEU A 63 -3.75 17.35 41.86
N SER A 64 -3.20 18.43 41.30
CA SER A 64 -3.71 19.79 41.57
C SER A 64 -5.20 19.95 41.27
N CYS A 65 -5.78 19.12 40.40
CA CYS A 65 -7.23 19.06 40.14
C CYS A 65 -7.85 17.72 40.58
N HIS A 66 -7.10 16.61 40.53
CA HIS A 66 -7.61 15.25 40.79
C HIS A 66 -7.42 14.76 42.25
N MET A 67 -6.94 15.61 43.17
CA MET A 67 -6.69 15.26 44.58
C MET A 67 -7.83 14.50 45.26
N LYS A 68 -9.10 14.86 45.01
CA LYS A 68 -10.26 14.20 45.63
C LYS A 68 -10.37 12.71 45.34
N LYS A 69 -9.78 12.24 44.23
CA LYS A 69 -9.82 10.83 43.81
C LYS A 69 -8.57 10.05 44.21
N PHE A 70 -7.60 10.70 44.83
CA PHE A 70 -6.31 10.12 45.17
C PHE A 70 -6.26 9.72 46.64
N ASP A 71 -6.04 8.44 46.90
CA ASP A 71 -5.92 7.88 48.25
C ASP A 71 -4.79 6.84 48.26
N THR A 72 -3.68 7.18 48.91
CA THR A 72 -2.50 6.32 49.01
C THR A 72 -2.72 5.06 49.84
N THR A 73 -3.77 5.03 50.67
CA THR A 73 -4.12 3.87 51.50
C THR A 73 -4.95 2.84 50.74
N ASN A 74 -5.57 3.25 49.62
CA ASN A 74 -6.38 2.39 48.76
C ASN A 74 -5.72 2.19 47.38
N PRO A 75 -5.10 1.03 47.11
CA PRO A 75 -4.47 0.73 45.82
C PRO A 75 -5.40 0.83 44.60
N ALA A 76 -6.72 0.71 44.78
CA ALA A 76 -7.68 0.86 43.70
C ALA A 76 -7.79 2.32 43.22
N SER A 77 -7.47 3.31 44.07
CA SER A 77 -7.47 4.72 43.68
C SER A 77 -6.44 5.02 42.57
N CYS A 78 -5.34 4.27 42.55
CA CYS A 78 -4.32 4.36 41.52
C CYS A 78 -4.86 3.97 40.13
N LEU A 79 -5.85 3.07 40.06
CA LEU A 79 -6.41 2.57 38.81
C LEU A 79 -7.31 3.59 38.09
N TYR A 80 -7.71 4.67 38.75
CA TYR A 80 -8.38 5.79 38.07
C TYR A 80 -7.45 6.48 37.06
N CYS A 81 -6.14 6.44 37.30
CA CYS A 81 -5.14 7.10 36.48
C CYS A 81 -4.21 6.11 35.78
N HIS A 82 -3.97 4.93 36.36
CA HIS A 82 -2.97 3.98 35.88
C HIS A 82 -3.59 2.68 35.36
N THR A 83 -3.00 2.13 34.31
CA THR A 83 -3.50 0.88 33.72
C THR A 83 -3.19 -0.36 34.57
N LYS A 84 -2.25 -0.26 35.51
CA LYS A 84 -1.86 -1.34 36.43
C LYS A 84 -1.53 -0.80 37.84
N PRO A 85 -1.84 -1.56 38.90
CA PRO A 85 -1.54 -1.17 40.28
C PRO A 85 -0.05 -1.39 40.61
N GLY A 86 0.50 -0.61 41.55
CA GLY A 86 1.86 -0.82 42.09
C GLY A 86 2.41 0.39 42.83
N MET A 87 3.33 0.16 43.79
CA MET A 87 3.96 1.23 44.58
C MET A 87 5.07 1.99 43.83
N LYS A 88 5.62 1.39 42.76
CA LYS A 88 6.65 2.01 41.89
C LYS A 88 6.21 1.94 40.43
N ILE A 89 5.38 2.90 40.03
CA ILE A 89 4.86 3.00 38.66
C ILE A 89 5.91 3.72 37.80
N LYS A 90 6.50 2.99 36.86
CA LYS A 90 7.26 3.59 35.75
C LYS A 90 6.34 3.73 34.55
N VAL A 91 6.12 4.98 34.14
CA VAL A 91 5.33 5.33 32.94
C VAL A 91 6.27 5.41 31.75
N LYS A 92 5.95 4.63 30.71
CA LYS A 92 6.74 4.57 29.49
C LYS A 92 6.36 5.71 28.54
N HIS A 93 7.33 6.55 28.20
CA HIS A 93 7.18 7.54 27.14
C HIS A 93 7.83 6.99 25.87
N ASN A 94 7.02 6.50 24.94
CA ASN A 94 7.50 5.92 23.69
C ASN A 94 7.79 7.03 22.67
N VAL A 95 8.94 7.70 22.80
CA VAL A 95 9.47 8.51 21.70
C VAL A 95 10.33 7.60 20.83
N PRO A 96 9.96 7.34 19.55
CA PRO A 96 10.75 6.51 18.67
C PRO A 96 12.19 7.01 18.54
N LYS A 97 13.16 6.09 18.52
CA LYS A 97 14.59 6.44 18.42
C LYS A 97 14.91 7.32 17.20
N LYS A 98 14.14 7.20 16.10
CA LYS A 98 14.27 8.01 14.89
C LYS A 98 14.25 9.53 15.16
N TYR A 99 13.55 9.99 16.19
CA TYR A 99 13.53 11.42 16.55
C TYR A 99 14.84 11.90 17.20
N LYS A 100 15.70 11.01 17.69
CA LYS A 100 16.99 11.40 18.31
C LYS A 100 17.99 11.95 17.31
N ASP A 101 17.87 11.55 16.04
CA ASP A 101 18.73 12.00 14.95
C ASP A 101 18.41 13.45 14.53
N LEU A 102 17.25 13.99 14.89
CA LEU A 102 16.85 15.34 14.50
C LEU A 102 17.54 16.41 15.37
N LYS A 103 17.98 17.48 14.72
CA LYS A 103 18.40 18.77 15.28
C LYS A 103 17.13 19.60 15.44
N PHE A 104 16.37 19.32 16.50
CA PHE A 104 15.12 19.99 16.80
C PHE A 104 15.16 20.60 18.20
N SER A 105 14.56 21.78 18.36
CA SER A 105 14.39 22.46 19.64
C SER A 105 13.01 23.11 19.69
N HIS A 106 12.24 22.84 20.74
CA HIS A 106 10.95 23.52 20.93
C HIS A 106 11.15 25.01 21.19
N LYS A 107 12.20 25.37 21.93
CA LYS A 107 12.57 26.76 22.23
C LYS A 107 12.60 27.64 20.99
N THR A 108 13.36 27.24 19.97
CA THR A 108 13.50 28.00 18.72
C THR A 108 12.15 28.22 18.04
N HIS A 109 11.28 27.22 18.03
CA HIS A 109 9.97 27.33 17.37
C HIS A 109 8.99 28.20 18.19
N LEU A 110 8.97 28.04 19.51
CA LEU A 110 8.13 28.83 20.40
C LEU A 110 8.53 30.32 20.40
N GLU A 111 9.82 30.63 20.37
CA GLU A 111 10.32 32.02 20.22
C GLU A 111 9.97 32.64 18.85
N ASN A 112 9.71 31.80 17.84
CA ASN A 112 9.21 32.22 16.53
C ASN A 112 7.68 32.19 16.43
N ASN A 113 6.96 32.11 17.55
CA ASN A 113 5.50 32.11 17.64
C ASN A 113 4.81 30.95 16.87
N VAL A 114 5.46 29.78 16.79
CA VAL A 114 4.84 28.58 16.21
C VAL A 114 3.90 27.94 17.24
N ASP A 115 2.62 27.83 16.91
CA ASP A 115 1.61 27.19 17.76
C ASP A 115 1.84 25.66 17.88
N CYS A 116 1.54 25.10 19.06
CA CYS A 116 1.68 23.66 19.34
C CYS A 116 0.95 22.79 18.31
N LYS A 117 -0.24 23.22 17.87
CA LYS A 117 -1.13 22.50 16.95
C LYS A 117 -0.62 22.51 15.52
N ALA A 118 0.30 23.39 15.16
CA ALA A 118 0.95 23.38 13.84
C ALA A 118 1.75 22.08 13.63
N CYS A 119 2.30 21.51 14.71
CA CYS A 119 3.04 20.25 14.67
C CYS A 119 2.26 19.07 15.27
N HIS A 120 1.54 19.29 16.38
CA HIS A 120 0.74 18.27 17.06
C HIS A 120 -0.71 18.28 16.61
N GLU A 121 -0.92 18.08 15.31
CA GLU A 121 -2.25 18.09 14.70
C GLU A 121 -3.16 17.03 15.33
N GLY A 122 -4.41 17.41 15.64
CA GLY A 122 -5.41 16.50 16.19
C GLY A 122 -5.23 16.13 17.67
N ILE A 123 -4.20 16.66 18.36
CA ILE A 123 -3.95 16.37 19.78
C ILE A 123 -5.14 16.71 20.66
N GLU A 124 -5.84 17.82 20.36
CA GLU A 124 -6.99 18.31 21.12
C GLU A 124 -8.21 17.37 21.07
N LYS A 125 -8.27 16.48 20.08
CA LYS A 125 -9.34 15.47 19.91
C LYS A 125 -8.90 14.08 20.30
N SER A 126 -7.65 13.91 20.77
CA SER A 126 -7.12 12.60 21.06
C SER A 126 -7.51 12.09 22.44
N ASP A 127 -8.07 10.88 22.48
CA ASP A 127 -8.35 10.15 23.71
C ASP A 127 -7.16 9.32 24.22
N ALA A 128 -6.06 9.28 23.47
CA ALA A 128 -4.88 8.52 23.82
C ALA A 128 -3.58 9.28 23.49
N ILE A 129 -2.52 8.97 24.24
CA ILE A 129 -1.17 9.43 23.93
C ILE A 129 -0.50 8.34 23.09
N THR A 130 -0.60 8.44 21.76
CA THR A 130 0.02 7.50 20.82
C THR A 130 1.19 8.14 20.09
N VAL A 131 2.03 7.30 19.46
CA VAL A 131 3.15 7.75 18.63
C VAL A 131 2.70 8.49 17.36
N ASP A 132 1.43 8.37 16.99
CA ASP A 132 0.85 8.99 15.80
C ASP A 132 0.60 10.50 15.99
N LEU A 133 0.56 10.96 17.25
CA LEU A 133 0.49 12.38 17.61
C LEU A 133 1.84 13.09 17.54
N LEU A 134 2.93 12.36 17.25
CA LEU A 134 4.23 12.96 17.04
C LEU A 134 4.28 13.59 15.64
N PRO A 135 4.87 14.79 15.48
CA PRO A 135 4.91 15.47 14.19
C PRO A 135 5.64 14.64 13.13
N ASP A 136 5.11 14.56 11.93
CA ASP A 136 5.80 13.95 10.78
C ASP A 136 6.57 15.02 10.01
N MET A 137 7.83 14.73 9.68
CA MET A 137 8.71 15.69 9.00
C MET A 137 8.14 16.18 7.67
N PHE A 138 7.50 15.31 6.87
CA PHE A 138 6.97 15.68 5.56
C PHE A 138 5.66 16.45 5.66
N LYS A 139 4.85 16.16 6.69
CA LYS A 139 3.56 16.83 6.90
C LYS A 139 3.67 18.13 7.67
N ASN A 140 4.51 18.19 8.69
CA ASN A 140 4.54 19.30 9.65
C ASN A 140 5.77 20.20 9.49
N CYS A 141 6.96 19.63 9.23
CA CYS A 141 8.20 20.40 9.19
C CYS A 141 8.50 20.98 7.81
N ILE A 142 8.51 20.11 6.78
CA ILE A 142 8.91 20.47 5.41
C ILE A 142 8.07 21.60 4.81
N PRO A 143 6.73 21.65 4.94
CA PRO A 143 5.95 22.71 4.29
C PRO A 143 6.40 24.11 4.69
N CYS A 144 6.53 24.39 5.99
CA CYS A 144 6.95 25.71 6.48
C CYS A 144 8.44 26.00 6.21
N HIS A 145 9.31 25.00 6.36
CA HIS A 145 10.74 25.20 6.07
C HIS A 145 11.01 25.39 4.58
N LYS A 146 10.27 24.71 3.71
CA LYS A 146 10.38 24.83 2.26
C LYS A 146 9.97 26.21 1.76
N GLU A 147 8.93 26.81 2.34
CA GLU A 147 8.51 28.19 2.03
C GLU A 147 9.62 29.22 2.29
N ARG A 148 10.55 28.90 3.20
CA ARG A 148 11.70 29.74 3.51
C ARG A 148 12.91 29.49 2.59
N GLY A 149 12.89 28.45 1.77
CA GLY A 149 13.95 28.10 0.81
C GLY A 149 14.22 26.60 0.71
N GLU A 150 14.58 26.10 -0.47
CA GLU A 150 14.91 24.68 -0.71
C GLU A 150 16.15 24.25 0.10
N GLU A 151 17.07 25.17 0.40
CA GLU A 151 18.22 24.94 1.25
C GLU A 151 17.83 24.62 2.70
N ASN A 152 16.67 25.11 3.18
CA ASN A 152 16.19 24.87 4.54
C ASN A 152 15.58 23.49 4.74
N ILE A 153 15.37 22.73 3.66
CA ILE A 153 14.96 21.33 3.69
C ILE A 153 16.07 20.38 3.26
N ALA A 154 17.30 20.89 3.09
CA ALA A 154 18.46 20.04 2.92
C ALA A 154 18.58 19.09 4.12
N CYS A 155 18.83 17.81 3.86
CA CYS A 155 18.69 16.76 4.86
C CYS A 155 19.54 17.05 6.11
N ASP A 156 20.73 17.64 5.96
CA ASP A 156 21.71 17.88 7.02
C ASP A 156 21.41 19.11 7.88
N VAL A 157 20.45 19.93 7.45
CA VAL A 157 19.86 20.99 8.27
C VAL A 157 19.13 20.35 9.46
N CYS A 158 18.35 19.30 9.21
CA CYS A 158 17.56 18.64 10.23
C CYS A 158 18.25 17.40 10.83
N HIS A 159 18.95 16.60 10.04
CA HIS A 159 19.54 15.35 10.51
C HIS A 159 20.97 15.54 11.05
N LYS A 160 21.27 14.93 12.20
CA LYS A 160 22.63 14.84 12.76
C LYS A 160 23.48 13.86 11.96
N HIS A 161 22.89 12.76 11.49
CA HIS A 161 23.60 11.72 10.76
C HIS A 161 22.83 11.25 9.51
N ILE A 162 23.34 11.59 8.33
CA ILE A 162 22.77 11.10 7.06
C ILE A 162 23.66 10.03 6.47
N LYS A 163 23.09 8.84 6.30
CA LYS A 163 23.75 7.75 5.59
C LYS A 163 23.46 7.87 4.09
N LYS A 164 24.24 8.70 3.40
CA LYS A 164 24.18 8.84 1.94
C LYS A 164 24.30 7.47 1.26
N ASN A 165 23.57 7.26 0.17
CA ASN A 165 23.54 6.02 -0.63
C ASN A 165 23.16 4.74 0.11
N ARG A 166 22.42 4.84 1.22
CA ARG A 166 21.85 3.67 1.91
C ARG A 166 20.33 3.77 1.96
N MET A 167 19.68 2.68 1.57
CA MET A 167 18.24 2.49 1.68
C MET A 167 17.90 2.07 3.12
N PRO A 168 17.11 2.85 3.87
CA PRO A 168 16.53 2.38 5.12
C PRO A 168 15.42 1.37 4.83
N LEU A 169 15.30 0.33 5.64
CA LEU A 169 14.19 -0.63 5.55
C LEU A 169 13.01 -0.11 6.37
N TYR A 170 11.80 -0.18 5.82
CA TYR A 170 10.61 0.39 6.48
C TYR A 170 10.26 -0.37 7.78
N HIS A 171 10.53 -1.67 7.83
CA HIS A 171 10.18 -2.55 8.95
C HIS A 171 11.34 -2.86 9.92
N GLU A 172 12.55 -2.36 9.67
CA GLU A 172 13.73 -2.72 10.44
C GLU A 172 14.69 -1.53 10.62
N GLU A 173 15.41 -1.46 11.74
CA GLU A 173 16.53 -0.52 11.92
C GLU A 173 17.79 -0.96 11.13
N ARG A 174 17.59 -1.52 9.93
CA ARG A 174 18.65 -2.03 9.04
C ARG A 174 18.71 -1.19 7.76
N TRP A 175 19.91 -1.17 7.19
CA TRP A 175 20.22 -0.36 6.02
C TRP A 175 20.91 -1.22 4.97
N VAL A 176 20.47 -1.11 3.72
CA VAL A 176 21.09 -1.78 2.58
C VAL A 176 21.76 -0.73 1.72
N LYS A 177 22.99 -0.98 1.30
CA LYS A 177 23.66 -0.08 0.34
C LYS A 177 22.96 -0.19 -1.02
N HIS A 178 22.84 0.91 -1.75
CA HIS A 178 22.24 0.88 -3.10
C HIS A 178 23.05 0.02 -4.08
N GLU A 179 24.35 -0.10 -3.85
CA GLU A 179 25.30 -0.93 -4.62
C GLU A 179 25.35 -2.42 -4.19
N ASP A 180 24.66 -2.83 -3.13
CA ASP A 180 24.70 -4.21 -2.64
C ASP A 180 23.99 -5.16 -3.62
N ALA A 181 24.55 -6.32 -3.91
CA ALA A 181 23.93 -7.33 -4.78
C ALA A 181 22.54 -7.78 -4.31
N ARG A 182 22.24 -7.66 -3.01
CA ARG A 182 20.93 -7.97 -2.42
C ARG A 182 19.92 -6.82 -2.57
N TRP A 183 20.33 -5.67 -3.09
CA TRP A 183 19.47 -4.50 -3.26
C TRP A 183 18.23 -4.86 -4.09
N ILE A 184 18.40 -5.49 -5.25
CA ILE A 184 17.29 -5.88 -6.15
C ILE A 184 16.27 -6.77 -5.42
N GLN A 185 16.72 -7.67 -4.55
CA GLN A 185 15.81 -8.57 -3.82
C GLN A 185 15.00 -7.84 -2.74
N LYS A 186 15.58 -6.82 -2.10
CA LYS A 186 14.95 -6.12 -0.97
C LYS A 186 14.16 -4.91 -1.43
N HIS A 187 14.73 -4.10 -2.32
CA HIS A 187 14.13 -2.89 -2.85
C HIS A 187 12.72 -3.13 -3.41
N GLY A 188 12.55 -4.13 -4.28
CA GLY A 188 11.24 -4.39 -4.90
C GLY A 188 10.15 -4.71 -3.88
N ASN A 189 10.47 -5.46 -2.83
CA ASN A 189 9.53 -5.78 -1.76
C ASN A 189 9.21 -4.55 -0.92
N GLU A 190 10.22 -3.81 -0.46
CA GLU A 190 10.02 -2.60 0.36
C GLU A 190 9.23 -1.53 -0.41
N PHE A 191 9.53 -1.33 -1.70
CA PHE A 191 8.80 -0.40 -2.56
C PHE A 191 7.34 -0.81 -2.75
N TYR A 192 7.07 -2.11 -2.90
CA TYR A 192 5.70 -2.62 -2.98
C TYR A 192 4.90 -2.34 -1.70
N TYR A 193 5.53 -2.46 -0.53
CA TYR A 193 4.86 -2.19 0.74
C TYR A 193 4.61 -0.69 0.98
N ASN A 194 5.60 0.16 0.71
CA ASN A 194 5.47 1.59 0.97
C ASN A 194 6.31 2.44 0.00
N LYS A 195 5.78 2.67 -1.21
CA LYS A 195 6.39 3.55 -2.20
C LYS A 195 6.60 4.98 -1.69
N ASP A 196 5.69 5.47 -0.85
CA ASP A 196 5.73 6.86 -0.36
C ASP A 196 6.86 7.06 0.65
N TYR A 197 7.33 5.98 1.29
CA TYR A 197 8.52 6.01 2.13
C TYR A 197 9.80 6.28 1.32
N CYS A 198 9.91 5.74 0.11
CA CYS A 198 11.06 5.99 -0.79
C CYS A 198 11.03 7.41 -1.34
N ASN A 199 9.84 7.92 -1.67
CA ASN A 199 9.63 9.28 -2.19
C ASN A 199 10.04 10.39 -1.21
N ARG A 200 10.24 10.04 0.08
CA ARG A 200 10.81 10.93 1.09
C ARG A 200 12.23 11.38 0.75
N CYS A 201 13.01 10.52 0.09
CA CYS A 201 14.39 10.81 -0.32
C CYS A 201 14.53 10.89 -1.84
N HIS A 202 13.75 10.11 -2.58
CA HIS A 202 13.82 9.98 -4.03
C HIS A 202 12.68 10.74 -4.69
N VAL A 203 12.91 12.03 -4.97
CA VAL A 203 11.94 12.88 -5.67
C VAL A 203 12.10 12.84 -7.18
N ASP A 204 13.31 12.54 -7.68
CA ASP A 204 13.57 12.33 -9.10
C ASP A 204 13.39 10.85 -9.46
N LEU A 205 12.50 10.58 -10.41
CA LEU A 205 12.17 9.24 -10.90
C LEU A 205 13.10 8.76 -12.02
N ASN A 206 13.97 9.61 -12.56
CA ASN A 206 14.86 9.26 -13.67
C ASN A 206 15.69 8.01 -13.36
N TRP A 207 16.29 7.96 -12.18
CA TRP A 207 17.07 6.79 -11.76
C TRP A 207 16.23 5.51 -11.66
N CYS A 208 14.96 5.61 -11.22
CA CYS A 208 14.05 4.48 -11.19
C CYS A 208 13.83 3.95 -12.62
N VAL A 209 13.59 4.85 -13.57
CA VAL A 209 13.38 4.48 -14.98
C VAL A 209 14.65 3.86 -15.56
N ASP A 210 15.81 4.48 -15.39
CA ASP A 210 17.08 3.99 -15.95
C ASP A 210 17.44 2.61 -15.41
N CYS A 211 17.38 2.43 -14.09
CA CYS A 211 17.67 1.14 -13.48
C CYS A 211 16.65 0.07 -13.91
N HIS A 212 15.35 0.37 -13.88
CA HIS A 212 14.34 -0.61 -14.30
C HIS A 212 14.34 -0.88 -15.81
N ARG A 213 14.83 0.04 -16.63
CA ARG A 213 15.05 -0.16 -18.07
C ARG A 213 16.19 -1.13 -18.33
N ASP A 214 17.27 -1.05 -17.56
CA ASP A 214 18.42 -1.96 -17.69
C ASP A 214 18.17 -3.33 -17.02
N GLN A 215 17.38 -3.35 -15.95
CA GLN A 215 17.10 -4.56 -15.18
C GLN A 215 15.88 -5.31 -15.71
N LYS A 216 16.12 -6.25 -16.63
CA LYS A 216 15.07 -7.17 -17.09
C LYS A 216 14.49 -7.99 -15.92
N PRO A 217 13.17 -8.21 -15.84
CA PRO A 217 12.59 -9.12 -14.86
C PRO A 217 13.19 -10.53 -14.96
N LYS A 218 13.41 -11.22 -13.84
CA LYS A 218 13.98 -12.60 -13.85
C LYS A 218 13.16 -13.59 -14.69
N ASN A 219 11.86 -13.37 -14.79
CA ASN A 219 10.95 -14.19 -15.59
C ASN A 219 10.97 -13.82 -17.09
N HIS A 220 11.60 -12.72 -17.51
CA HIS A 220 11.78 -12.35 -18.91
C HIS A 220 12.81 -13.24 -19.60
N ASN A 221 12.39 -14.45 -19.93
CA ASN A 221 13.14 -15.42 -20.73
C ASN A 221 12.31 -15.88 -21.94
N ASN A 222 12.93 -16.65 -22.84
CA ASN A 222 12.26 -17.14 -24.05
C ASN A 222 11.04 -18.01 -23.75
N ALA A 223 11.00 -18.72 -22.62
CA ALA A 223 9.83 -19.52 -22.24
C ALA A 223 8.65 -18.61 -21.86
N TRP A 224 8.88 -17.54 -21.10
CA TRP A 224 7.86 -16.54 -20.79
C TRP A 224 7.36 -15.82 -22.05
N ARG A 225 8.30 -15.34 -22.88
CA ARG A 225 7.97 -14.70 -24.16
C ARG A 225 7.13 -15.61 -25.06
N ARG A 226 7.32 -16.92 -25.03
CA ARG A 226 6.54 -17.82 -25.88
C ARG A 226 5.22 -18.24 -25.26
N LYS A 227 5.18 -18.49 -23.95
CA LYS A 227 4.06 -19.22 -23.32
C LYS A 227 3.17 -18.39 -22.39
N THR A 228 3.70 -17.35 -21.74
CA THR A 228 2.98 -16.72 -20.60
C THR A 228 2.91 -15.20 -20.65
N HIS A 229 3.66 -14.52 -21.54
CA HIS A 229 3.58 -13.05 -21.65
C HIS A 229 2.18 -12.57 -22.09
N GLY A 230 1.49 -13.31 -22.96
CA GLY A 230 0.13 -12.97 -23.40
C GLY A 230 -0.89 -13.00 -22.26
N PHE A 231 -0.76 -13.96 -21.33
CA PHE A 231 -1.54 -13.98 -20.09
C PHE A 231 -1.16 -12.79 -19.21
N ALA A 232 0.14 -12.55 -18.95
CA ALA A 232 0.54 -11.38 -18.15
C ALA A 232 0.02 -10.04 -18.73
N ALA A 233 0.07 -9.89 -20.06
CA ALA A 233 -0.45 -8.74 -20.79
C ALA A 233 -1.99 -8.67 -20.81
N SER A 234 -2.74 -9.76 -20.61
CA SER A 234 -4.21 -9.66 -20.53
C SER A 234 -4.69 -9.07 -19.20
N TRP A 235 -3.90 -9.22 -18.13
CA TRP A 235 -4.25 -8.71 -16.80
C TRP A 235 -3.71 -7.30 -16.54
N GLU A 236 -2.48 -6.99 -16.97
CA GLU A 236 -1.83 -5.74 -16.54
C GLU A 236 -0.80 -5.19 -17.54
N ARG A 237 -1.27 -4.77 -18.73
CA ARG A 237 -0.41 -4.20 -19.80
C ARG A 237 0.45 -3.04 -19.35
N LYS A 238 -0.05 -2.20 -18.42
CA LYS A 238 0.66 -1.01 -17.92
C LYS A 238 2.03 -1.34 -17.30
N LYS A 239 2.24 -2.56 -16.78
CA LYS A 239 3.55 -2.99 -16.25
C LYS A 239 4.61 -3.16 -17.34
N CYS A 240 4.19 -3.45 -18.57
CA CYS A 240 5.09 -3.61 -19.71
C CYS A 240 5.58 -2.25 -20.21
N SER A 241 4.76 -1.20 -20.07
CA SER A 241 5.05 0.18 -20.47
C SER A 241 6.25 0.82 -19.78
N VAL A 242 6.78 0.18 -18.74
CA VAL A 242 8.04 0.58 -18.08
C VAL A 242 9.24 0.42 -19.02
N CYS A 243 9.21 -0.58 -19.90
CA CYS A 243 10.32 -0.87 -20.83
C CYS A 243 9.89 -0.94 -22.29
N HIS A 244 8.62 -1.27 -22.57
CA HIS A 244 8.09 -1.49 -23.91
C HIS A 244 6.98 -0.49 -24.23
N LEU A 245 7.11 0.26 -25.32
CA LEU A 245 6.06 1.14 -25.82
C LEU A 245 5.04 0.34 -26.66
N GLU A 246 3.91 0.97 -27.00
CA GLU A 246 2.82 0.34 -27.76
C GLU A 246 3.29 -0.24 -29.10
N ASP A 247 4.21 0.46 -29.77
CA ASP A 247 4.87 0.05 -31.02
C ASP A 247 5.57 -1.32 -30.94
N PHE A 248 6.02 -1.74 -29.76
CA PHE A 248 6.64 -3.04 -29.54
C PHE A 248 5.65 -4.18 -29.66
N CYS A 249 4.43 -3.96 -29.14
CA CYS A 249 3.36 -4.94 -29.19
C CYS A 249 2.94 -5.14 -30.65
N GLU A 250 2.76 -4.04 -31.37
CA GLU A 250 2.36 -4.03 -32.77
C GLU A 250 3.41 -4.71 -33.66
N ARG A 251 4.68 -4.30 -33.61
CA ARG A 251 5.75 -4.88 -34.46
C ARG A 251 5.85 -6.40 -34.34
N CYS A 252 5.66 -6.92 -33.13
CA CYS A 252 5.71 -8.35 -32.87
C CYS A 252 4.41 -9.03 -33.33
N HIS A 253 3.24 -8.54 -32.92
CA HIS A 253 1.95 -9.19 -33.19
C HIS A 253 1.43 -8.98 -34.61
N SER A 254 1.92 -7.98 -35.34
CA SER A 254 1.63 -7.80 -36.77
C SER A 254 2.27 -8.91 -37.61
N ASN A 255 3.39 -9.47 -37.16
CA ASN A 255 4.17 -10.48 -37.89
C ASN A 255 4.20 -11.85 -37.19
N THR A 256 3.83 -11.92 -35.91
CA THR A 256 3.92 -13.11 -35.06
C THR A 256 2.56 -13.47 -34.50
N LYS A 257 1.98 -14.50 -35.11
CA LYS A 257 0.73 -15.12 -34.65
C LYS A 257 0.89 -15.73 -33.24
N PRO A 258 -0.01 -15.42 -32.29
CA PRO A 258 0.01 -16.02 -30.95
C PRO A 258 -0.04 -17.56 -30.97
N LEU A 259 0.65 -18.25 -30.06
CA LEU A 259 0.67 -19.73 -30.03
C LEU A 259 -0.69 -20.37 -29.78
N ASN A 260 -1.58 -19.67 -29.05
CA ASN A 260 -2.96 -20.10 -28.81
C ASN A 260 -3.86 -19.93 -30.04
N HIS A 261 -3.42 -19.18 -31.05
CA HIS A 261 -4.05 -19.13 -32.37
C HIS A 261 -3.67 -20.39 -33.15
N THR A 262 -4.10 -21.56 -32.69
CA THR A 262 -3.85 -22.83 -33.40
C THR A 262 -4.85 -23.05 -34.53
N ALA A 263 -4.64 -24.07 -35.36
CA ALA A 263 -5.67 -24.52 -36.29
C ALA A 263 -6.97 -24.78 -35.51
N SER A 264 -6.94 -25.45 -34.36
CA SER A 264 -8.09 -25.72 -33.48
C SER A 264 -8.77 -24.49 -32.84
N TRP A 265 -8.25 -23.29 -33.07
CA TRP A 265 -8.96 -22.03 -32.81
C TRP A 265 -10.08 -21.79 -33.87
N GLY A 266 -10.16 -22.68 -34.87
CA GLY A 266 -11.16 -22.83 -35.94
C GLY A 266 -10.79 -23.98 -36.91
N GLY A 267 -10.41 -25.16 -36.41
CA GLY A 267 -9.67 -26.19 -37.17
C GLY A 267 -10.59 -27.21 -37.81
N ALA A 268 -10.13 -27.93 -38.84
CA ALA A 268 -10.98 -28.79 -39.70
C ALA A 268 -11.83 -29.87 -38.99
N ASN A 269 -11.46 -30.32 -37.79
CA ASN A 269 -12.26 -31.24 -36.94
C ASN A 269 -13.01 -30.54 -35.81
N THR A 270 -12.96 -29.21 -35.77
CA THR A 270 -13.87 -28.38 -35.01
C THR A 270 -14.84 -27.77 -36.00
N ARG A 271 -16.15 -27.96 -35.80
CA ARG A 271 -17.18 -27.29 -36.60
C ARG A 271 -16.78 -25.81 -36.64
N ASN A 272 -16.46 -25.27 -37.82
CA ASN A 272 -15.71 -24.03 -37.99
C ASN A 272 -16.53 -22.83 -37.47
N ARG A 273 -16.54 -22.67 -36.15
CA ARG A 273 -17.35 -21.70 -35.41
C ARG A 273 -16.56 -20.44 -35.09
N HIS A 274 -15.32 -20.34 -35.57
CA HIS A 274 -14.51 -19.14 -35.50
C HIS A 274 -15.30 -17.92 -36.01
N CYS A 275 -15.98 -18.08 -37.15
CA CYS A 275 -16.84 -17.07 -37.78
C CYS A 275 -18.19 -16.88 -37.06
N THR A 276 -18.67 -17.90 -36.34
CA THR A 276 -20.01 -17.90 -35.70
C THR A 276 -19.98 -17.61 -34.19
N ASN A 277 -18.80 -17.47 -33.60
CA ASN A 277 -18.59 -17.19 -32.17
C ASN A 277 -18.16 -15.73 -31.91
N CYS A 278 -18.30 -14.84 -32.90
CA CYS A 278 -18.06 -13.42 -32.74
C CYS A 278 -18.99 -12.85 -31.65
N HIS A 279 -18.41 -12.21 -30.64
CA HIS A 279 -19.18 -11.52 -29.60
C HIS A 279 -19.30 -10.04 -29.97
N PHE A 280 -20.53 -9.54 -30.09
CA PHE A 280 -20.81 -8.14 -30.38
C PHE A 280 -21.09 -7.36 -29.09
N PRO A 281 -20.68 -6.08 -28.99
CA PRO A 281 -19.82 -5.34 -29.92
C PRO A 281 -18.38 -5.88 -29.97
N ILE A 282 -17.82 -5.92 -31.18
CA ILE A 282 -16.49 -6.50 -31.47
C ILE A 282 -15.34 -5.80 -30.73
N SER A 283 -15.53 -4.57 -30.27
CA SER A 283 -14.59 -3.84 -29.42
C SER A 283 -14.30 -4.54 -28.08
N MET A 284 -15.18 -5.45 -27.64
CA MET A 284 -15.00 -6.19 -26.39
C MET A 284 -14.26 -7.51 -26.54
N VAL A 285 -13.86 -7.90 -27.77
CA VAL A 285 -13.06 -9.11 -28.00
C VAL A 285 -11.62 -8.78 -28.40
N SER A 286 -10.70 -9.63 -27.95
CA SER A 286 -9.26 -9.49 -28.24
C SER A 286 -8.88 -9.68 -29.72
N CYS A 287 -9.83 -10.07 -30.57
CA CYS A 287 -9.64 -10.28 -32.00
C CYS A 287 -9.39 -8.98 -32.76
N THR A 288 -9.91 -7.84 -32.29
CA THR A 288 -9.76 -6.51 -32.92
C THR A 288 -8.34 -5.96 -32.89
N VAL A 289 -7.49 -6.53 -32.03
CA VAL A 289 -6.06 -6.21 -31.96
C VAL A 289 -5.33 -6.59 -33.26
N CYS A 290 -5.80 -7.63 -33.95
CA CYS A 290 -5.25 -8.05 -35.24
C CYS A 290 -6.25 -7.87 -36.40
N HIS A 291 -7.55 -7.84 -36.12
CA HIS A 291 -8.64 -7.64 -37.09
C HIS A 291 -9.41 -6.36 -36.76
N SER A 292 -8.81 -5.20 -37.02
CA SER A 292 -9.42 -3.89 -36.76
C SER A 292 -10.71 -3.67 -37.56
N TYR A 293 -10.79 -4.32 -38.73
CA TYR A 293 -12.01 -4.45 -39.53
C TYR A 293 -12.10 -5.91 -39.99
N PRO A 294 -12.86 -6.78 -39.31
CA PRO A 294 -13.07 -8.12 -39.78
C PRO A 294 -13.98 -8.04 -41.01
N GLU A 295 -13.39 -7.81 -42.18
CA GLU A 295 -14.08 -7.95 -43.45
C GLU A 295 -14.44 -9.42 -43.62
N HIS A 296 -15.68 -9.66 -44.05
CA HIS A 296 -16.15 -10.99 -44.39
C HIS A 296 -16.38 -11.00 -45.92
N PRO A 297 -15.34 -11.14 -46.76
CA PRO A 297 -15.51 -11.10 -48.23
C PRO A 297 -16.51 -12.15 -48.76
N SER A 298 -16.76 -13.20 -47.98
CA SER A 298 -17.75 -14.24 -48.25
C SER A 298 -19.19 -13.85 -47.86
N ALA A 299 -19.38 -12.84 -47.01
CA ALA A 299 -20.68 -12.23 -46.74
C ALA A 299 -20.88 -11.12 -47.77
N ILE A 300 -21.51 -11.49 -48.88
CA ILE A 300 -21.89 -10.53 -49.91
C ILE A 300 -22.97 -9.61 -49.31
N ASP A 301 -22.90 -8.31 -49.62
CA ASP A 301 -23.96 -7.35 -49.29
C ASP A 301 -25.30 -7.82 -49.85
N SER A 302 -26.39 -7.33 -49.28
CA SER A 302 -27.72 -7.70 -49.75
C SER A 302 -27.87 -7.25 -51.22
N PRO A 303 -28.12 -8.16 -52.18
CA PRO A 303 -28.25 -7.79 -53.59
C PRO A 303 -29.55 -7.03 -53.88
N HIS A 304 -30.45 -6.90 -52.88
CA HIS A 304 -31.70 -6.17 -53.00
C HIS A 304 -31.69 -4.86 -52.17
N PRO A 305 -32.34 -3.77 -52.66
CA PRO A 305 -32.45 -2.47 -51.98
C PRO A 305 -33.06 -2.60 -50.57
N PRO A 306 -32.92 -1.58 -49.68
CA PRO A 306 -33.17 -1.73 -48.24
C PRO A 306 -34.55 -2.31 -47.96
N PHE A 307 -34.56 -3.59 -47.60
CA PHE A 307 -35.76 -4.37 -47.32
C PHE A 307 -36.08 -4.23 -45.83
N THR A 308 -37.29 -3.77 -45.52
CA THR A 308 -37.74 -3.53 -44.14
C THR A 308 -38.51 -4.70 -43.52
N GLY A 309 -38.52 -5.87 -44.18
CA GLY A 309 -39.22 -7.08 -43.71
C GLY A 309 -38.31 -8.10 -43.01
N ASN A 310 -38.89 -9.22 -42.56
CA ASN A 310 -38.16 -10.28 -41.88
C ASN A 310 -37.33 -11.10 -42.89
N CYS A 311 -36.02 -10.88 -42.92
CA CYS A 311 -35.11 -11.59 -43.83
C CYS A 311 -35.20 -13.12 -43.71
N ASN A 312 -35.55 -13.66 -42.53
CA ASN A 312 -35.56 -15.10 -42.27
C ASN A 312 -36.68 -15.84 -43.01
N GLU A 313 -37.70 -15.14 -43.53
CA GLU A 313 -38.79 -15.76 -44.29
C GLU A 313 -38.32 -16.26 -45.66
N CYS A 314 -37.39 -15.52 -46.28
CA CYS A 314 -36.81 -15.88 -47.58
C CYS A 314 -35.42 -16.51 -47.44
N HIS A 315 -34.69 -16.21 -46.37
CA HIS A 315 -33.37 -16.78 -46.04
C HIS A 315 -33.43 -17.66 -44.79
N PRO A 316 -33.94 -18.90 -44.89
CA PRO A 316 -34.01 -19.83 -43.78
C PRO A 316 -32.60 -20.32 -43.40
N ARG A 317 -32.22 -20.09 -42.14
CA ARG A 317 -30.87 -20.38 -41.62
C ARG A 317 -30.46 -21.84 -41.85
N ASN A 318 -29.18 -22.03 -42.19
CA ASN A 318 -28.53 -23.35 -42.36
C ASN A 318 -29.05 -24.18 -43.53
N ARG A 319 -29.52 -23.53 -44.61
CA ARG A 319 -29.81 -24.25 -45.85
C ARG A 319 -28.53 -24.82 -46.46
N ALA A 320 -28.65 -25.96 -47.13
CA ALA A 320 -27.51 -26.57 -47.81
C ALA A 320 -26.97 -25.62 -48.90
N GLY A 321 -25.69 -25.24 -48.79
CA GLY A 321 -25.02 -24.30 -49.70
C GLY A 321 -24.86 -22.87 -49.17
N GLU A 322 -25.44 -22.53 -48.01
CA GLU A 322 -25.27 -21.21 -47.38
C GLU A 322 -24.08 -21.15 -46.41
N ALA A 323 -23.51 -19.95 -46.24
CA ALA A 323 -22.44 -19.71 -45.28
C ALA A 323 -22.93 -19.93 -43.83
N PRO A 324 -22.08 -20.44 -42.92
CA PRO A 324 -22.45 -20.61 -41.51
C PRO A 324 -22.78 -19.25 -40.87
N HIS A 325 -24.02 -19.07 -40.41
CA HIS A 325 -24.45 -17.86 -39.70
C HIS A 325 -24.33 -18.06 -38.18
N PRO A 326 -23.92 -17.03 -37.40
CA PRO A 326 -23.97 -17.10 -35.94
C PRO A 326 -25.40 -17.42 -35.48
N SER A 327 -25.53 -18.38 -34.56
CA SER A 327 -26.82 -18.67 -33.91
C SER A 327 -27.39 -17.38 -33.33
N ALA A 328 -28.69 -17.16 -33.50
CA ALA A 328 -29.36 -15.88 -33.23
C ALA A 328 -29.15 -15.35 -31.80
N PHE A 329 -28.06 -14.64 -31.55
CA PHE A 329 -27.90 -13.84 -30.33
C PHE A 329 -28.60 -12.47 -30.47
N GLY A 330 -29.73 -12.42 -31.17
CA GLY A 330 -30.53 -11.19 -31.33
C GLY A 330 -29.91 -10.10 -32.23
N ILE A 331 -28.88 -10.42 -33.01
CA ILE A 331 -28.25 -9.46 -33.93
C ILE A 331 -29.07 -9.35 -35.22
N ALA A 332 -29.44 -8.13 -35.60
CA ALA A 332 -30.17 -7.86 -36.84
C ALA A 332 -29.29 -8.14 -38.08
N CYS A 333 -29.86 -8.74 -39.12
CA CYS A 333 -29.16 -9.09 -40.37
C CYS A 333 -28.47 -7.87 -41.01
N THR A 334 -29.10 -6.69 -40.88
CA THR A 334 -28.61 -5.37 -41.35
C THR A 334 -27.31 -4.91 -40.68
N THR A 335 -26.88 -5.56 -39.60
CA THR A 335 -25.59 -5.32 -38.96
C THR A 335 -24.42 -5.79 -39.83
N CYS A 336 -24.64 -6.88 -40.59
CA CYS A 336 -23.60 -7.55 -41.37
C CYS A 336 -23.83 -7.44 -42.89
N HIS A 337 -25.08 -7.30 -43.33
CA HIS A 337 -25.44 -7.15 -44.75
C HIS A 337 -26.10 -5.78 -44.95
N ARG A 338 -25.43 -4.89 -45.68
CA ARG A 338 -25.96 -3.57 -46.01
C ARG A 338 -26.82 -3.62 -47.27
#